data_AF-A0A496B3D9-F1
#
_entry.id   AF-A0A496B3D9-F1
#
_cell.length_a   1.000
_cell.length_b   1.000
_cell.length_c   1.000
_cell.angle_alpha   90.00
_cell.angle_beta   90.00
_cell.angle_gamma   90.00
#
_symmetry.space_group_name_H-M   'P 1'
#
loop_
_entity.id
_entity.type
_entity.pdbx_description
1 polymer ?
#
loop_
_entity_poly.entity_id
_entity_poly.type
_entity_poly.pdbx_seq_one_letter_code
_entity_poly.pdbx_strand_id
1 'polypeptide(L)'
;MKTLVIGLLILMIMSGPLNADDHSAANNKITLNLDSTSEVSVKGFIAPVGETVSNSGKNWDPLTNMRVAEPEKQHPASVFHAFLPDKPVSVGEHWKVKPDGALELLRQLHPNPSLNMHINTGDSYGLWACLRAYNDEFADIMFRIHAEFIFEDGWFTPSQFAGHLVINRVKENVAFFVMRVPGGPVNFDFNRITPIGRIAGMGFCSQVELRAGTQDLLEDIEFVESITQAAAERTLILRFYKSQQINWIQPDQVLEMARVQQKPIHAISIDGPLVDESC
;
A
#
# COMPACT_ATOMS: atom_id res chain seq x y z
N MET A 1 17.64 64.85 -23.81
CA MET A 1 17.98 63.92 -22.70
C MET A 1 16.72 63.71 -21.89
N LYS A 2 16.16 62.52 -21.66
CA LYS A 2 16.66 61.14 -21.76
C LYS A 2 15.63 60.27 -22.49
N THR A 3 16.15 59.37 -23.32
CA THR A 3 15.46 58.33 -24.08
C THR A 3 14.94 57.26 -23.12
N LEU A 4 13.66 56.91 -23.21
CA LEU A 4 13.05 55.83 -22.43
C LEU A 4 13.33 54.50 -23.15
N VAL A 5 14.14 53.64 -22.53
CA VAL A 5 14.41 52.28 -23.00
C VAL A 5 13.29 51.38 -22.47
N ILE A 6 12.49 50.83 -23.39
CA ILE A 6 11.49 49.80 -23.07
C ILE A 6 12.22 48.45 -23.17
N GLY A 7 12.49 47.83 -22.02
CA GLY A 7 13.01 46.47 -21.93
C GLY A 7 11.88 45.47 -22.18
N LEU A 8 11.96 44.75 -23.30
CA LEU A 8 11.08 43.64 -23.63
C LEU A 8 11.55 42.40 -22.85
N LEU A 9 10.87 42.07 -21.76
CA LEU A 9 11.10 40.82 -21.03
C LEU A 9 10.27 39.71 -21.70
N ILE A 10 10.90 38.92 -22.57
CA ILE A 10 10.29 37.71 -23.14
C ILE A 10 10.42 36.60 -22.10
N LEU A 11 9.34 36.33 -21.37
CA LEU A 11 9.21 35.14 -20.54
C LEU A 11 8.80 33.97 -21.46
N MET A 12 9.78 33.16 -21.88
CA MET A 12 9.48 31.89 -22.54
C MET A 12 8.97 30.91 -21.49
N ILE A 13 7.67 30.65 -21.48
CA ILE A 13 7.08 29.54 -20.75
C ILE A 13 7.38 28.28 -21.56
N MET A 14 8.38 27.53 -21.13
CA MET A 14 8.63 26.17 -21.59
C MET A 14 7.46 25.30 -21.13
N SER A 15 6.43 25.13 -21.96
CA SER A 15 5.44 24.08 -21.79
C SER A 15 6.06 22.74 -22.23
N GLY A 16 6.80 22.13 -21.31
CA GLY A 16 7.17 20.72 -21.35
C GLY A 16 6.54 20.00 -20.15
N PRO A 17 6.24 18.69 -20.24
CA PRO A 17 5.94 17.93 -19.05
C PRO A 17 7.11 18.10 -18.07
N LEU A 18 6.80 18.37 -16.80
CA LEU A 18 7.77 18.18 -15.72
C LEU A 18 8.07 16.68 -15.66
N ASN A 19 9.05 16.24 -16.45
CA ASN A 19 9.73 14.99 -16.22
C ASN A 19 10.36 15.12 -14.83
N ALA A 20 9.72 14.45 -13.86
CA ALA A 20 10.42 14.01 -12.67
C ALA A 20 11.62 13.20 -13.16
N ASP A 21 12.81 13.70 -12.84
CA ASP A 21 14.10 13.01 -12.88
C ASP A 21 14.27 12.01 -14.01
N ASP A 22 14.84 12.50 -15.12
CA ASP A 22 15.47 11.68 -16.15
C ASP A 22 16.79 11.10 -15.60
N HIS A 23 16.69 10.34 -14.50
CA HIS A 23 17.67 9.31 -14.22
C HIS A 23 17.38 8.20 -15.23
N SER A 24 18.11 8.26 -16.34
CA SER A 24 18.45 7.08 -17.15
C SER A 24 19.16 6.06 -16.25
N ALA A 25 18.42 5.43 -15.34
CA ALA A 25 18.80 4.16 -14.76
C ALA A 25 18.96 3.22 -15.95
N ALA A 26 20.17 2.71 -16.16
CA ALA A 26 20.34 1.56 -17.03
C ALA A 26 19.28 0.55 -16.57
N ASN A 27 18.33 0.22 -17.44
CA ASN A 27 17.10 -0.50 -17.10
C ASN A 27 17.45 -1.98 -16.86
N ASN A 28 18.28 -2.22 -15.86
CA ASN A 28 18.82 -3.52 -15.51
C ASN A 28 17.65 -4.31 -14.95
N LYS A 29 17.39 -5.44 -15.59
CA LYS A 29 16.38 -6.39 -15.12
C LYS A 29 17.08 -7.46 -14.31
N ILE A 30 16.56 -7.73 -13.12
CA ILE A 30 17.05 -8.81 -12.26
C ILE A 30 16.00 -9.89 -12.10
N THR A 31 16.46 -11.13 -12.00
CA THR A 31 15.63 -12.26 -11.56
C THR A 31 15.61 -12.29 -10.03
N LEU A 32 14.45 -12.55 -9.45
CA LEU A 32 14.24 -12.69 -8.02
C LEU A 32 13.85 -14.14 -7.73
N ASN A 33 14.61 -14.82 -6.87
CA ASN A 33 14.41 -16.22 -6.52
C ASN A 33 14.42 -16.41 -5.01
N LEU A 34 13.78 -17.49 -4.58
CA LEU A 34 13.87 -18.03 -3.23
C LEU A 34 14.10 -19.55 -3.35
N ASP A 35 14.77 -20.11 -2.36
CA ASP A 35 14.90 -21.54 -2.16
C ASP A 35 13.64 -22.04 -1.48
N SER A 36 12.85 -22.80 -2.24
CA SER A 36 11.58 -23.39 -1.80
C SER A 36 11.68 -24.32 -0.59
N THR A 37 12.88 -24.76 -0.21
CA THR A 37 13.09 -25.67 0.92
C THR A 37 13.26 -24.97 2.28
N SER A 38 13.46 -23.65 2.28
CA SER A 38 13.64 -22.88 3.51
C SER A 38 12.29 -22.56 4.19
N GLU A 39 12.32 -22.41 5.52
CA GLU A 39 11.18 -21.95 6.32
C GLU A 39 11.46 -20.56 6.91
N VAL A 40 10.39 -19.81 7.12
CA VAL A 40 10.42 -18.46 7.68
C VAL A 40 9.50 -18.41 8.90
N SER A 41 10.07 -18.08 10.07
CA SER A 41 9.27 -17.87 11.28
C SER A 41 8.65 -16.48 11.23
N VAL A 42 7.32 -16.43 11.12
CA VAL A 42 6.55 -15.20 11.08
C VAL A 42 5.83 -15.03 12.42
N LYS A 43 5.97 -13.85 13.02
CA LYS A 43 5.24 -13.43 14.22
C LYS A 43 4.09 -12.52 13.81
N GLY A 44 2.92 -12.74 14.40
CA GLY A 44 1.73 -11.91 14.19
C GLY A 44 1.35 -11.11 15.42
N PHE A 45 0.82 -9.91 15.18
CA PHE A 45 0.41 -8.96 16.21
C PHE A 45 -0.91 -8.30 15.84
N ILE A 46 -1.86 -8.29 16.78
CA ILE A 46 -3.10 -7.50 16.71
C ILE A 46 -3.27 -6.83 18.07
N ALA A 47 -3.25 -5.49 18.08
CA ALA A 47 -3.55 -4.72 19.27
C ALA A 47 -5.06 -4.70 19.54
N PRO A 48 -5.50 -4.53 20.81
CA PRO A 48 -6.90 -4.36 21.12
C PRO A 48 -7.53 -3.19 20.35
N VAL A 49 -8.71 -3.40 19.81
CA VAL A 49 -9.51 -2.34 19.17
C VAL A 49 -10.19 -1.53 20.27
N GLY A 50 -9.62 -0.37 20.61
CA GLY A 50 -10.04 0.44 21.77
C GLY A 50 -11.25 1.36 21.50
N GLU A 51 -11.14 2.25 20.51
CA GLU A 51 -12.18 3.23 20.18
C GLU A 51 -12.53 3.19 18.69
N THR A 52 -13.84 3.16 18.39
CA THR A 52 -14.39 3.38 17.04
C THR A 52 -14.90 4.81 16.97
N VAL A 53 -14.87 5.42 15.79
CA VAL A 53 -15.19 6.85 15.59
C VAL A 53 -16.62 7.19 16.08
N SER A 54 -17.56 6.26 15.96
CA SER A 54 -18.97 6.46 16.33
C SER A 54 -19.44 5.60 17.50
N ASN A 55 -18.54 4.96 18.26
CA ASN A 55 -18.85 3.97 19.31
C ASN A 55 -19.71 2.76 18.86
N SER A 56 -20.07 2.65 17.57
CA SER A 56 -20.98 1.63 17.05
C SER A 56 -20.41 0.22 17.12
N GLY A 57 -19.08 0.08 17.25
CA GLY A 57 -18.40 -1.21 17.39
C GLY A 57 -18.15 -1.66 18.83
N LYS A 58 -18.43 -0.82 19.84
CA LYS A 58 -18.05 -1.11 21.24
C LYS A 58 -18.73 -2.34 21.84
N ASN A 59 -19.88 -2.75 21.30
CA ASN A 59 -20.65 -3.91 21.76
C ASN A 59 -20.53 -5.11 20.80
N TRP A 60 -19.57 -5.09 19.87
CA TRP A 60 -19.31 -6.18 18.95
C TRP A 60 -18.09 -6.96 19.43
N ASP A 61 -18.36 -7.98 20.24
CA ASP A 61 -17.34 -8.79 20.91
C ASP A 61 -16.24 -9.31 19.96
N PRO A 62 -16.56 -9.90 18.78
CA PRO A 62 -15.54 -10.38 17.84
C PRO A 62 -14.54 -9.30 17.38
N LEU A 63 -14.98 -8.04 17.25
CA LEU A 63 -14.11 -6.93 16.89
C LEU A 63 -13.24 -6.49 18.07
N THR A 64 -13.84 -6.25 19.23
CA THR A 64 -13.11 -5.75 20.41
C THR A 64 -12.11 -6.79 20.95
N ASN A 65 -12.43 -8.07 20.78
CA ASN A 65 -11.60 -9.20 21.19
C ASN A 65 -10.86 -9.86 20.02
N MET A 66 -10.77 -9.19 18.87
CA MET A 66 -9.96 -9.68 17.74
C MET A 66 -8.50 -9.88 18.18
N ARG A 67 -7.96 -11.07 17.94
CA ARG A 67 -6.57 -11.44 18.21
C ARG A 67 -6.03 -12.23 17.03
N VAL A 68 -4.70 -12.27 16.94
CA VAL A 68 -3.99 -13.08 15.94
C VAL A 68 -4.39 -14.54 16.11
N ALA A 69 -4.74 -15.20 15.01
CA ALA A 69 -5.10 -16.62 15.03
C ALA A 69 -3.92 -17.50 15.42
N GLU A 70 -2.74 -17.24 14.86
CA GLU A 70 -1.50 -17.97 15.14
C GLU A 70 -0.35 -16.96 15.44
N PRO A 71 -0.05 -16.64 16.71
CA PRO A 71 0.92 -15.61 17.08
C PRO A 71 2.34 -15.82 16.52
N GLU A 72 2.74 -17.07 16.31
CA GLU A 72 3.99 -17.44 15.64
C GLU A 72 3.73 -18.69 14.78
N LYS A 73 4.17 -18.65 13.51
CA LYS A 73 3.98 -19.73 12.54
C LYS A 73 5.19 -19.84 11.63
N GLN A 74 5.63 -21.06 11.38
CA GLN A 74 6.61 -21.35 10.33
C GLN A 74 5.89 -21.44 9.00
N HIS A 75 6.33 -20.66 8.02
CA HIS A 75 5.84 -20.70 6.66
C HIS A 75 6.94 -21.20 5.72
N PRO A 76 6.65 -22.11 4.78
CA PRO A 76 7.62 -22.45 3.75
C PRO A 76 7.87 -21.23 2.85
N ALA A 77 9.08 -21.10 2.32
CA ALA A 77 9.45 -20.01 1.41
C ALA A 77 8.57 -19.93 0.15
N SER A 78 7.90 -21.02 -0.23
CA SER A 78 6.87 -21.07 -1.28
C SER A 78 5.71 -20.08 -1.06
N VAL A 79 5.40 -19.74 0.19
CA VAL A 79 4.41 -18.69 0.52
C VAL A 79 4.91 -17.32 0.04
N PHE A 80 6.19 -17.03 0.21
CA PHE A 80 6.81 -15.76 -0.19
C PHE A 80 7.12 -15.68 -1.68
N HIS A 81 7.30 -16.81 -2.37
CA HIS A 81 7.38 -16.85 -3.84
C HIS A 81 6.14 -16.22 -4.51
N ALA A 82 4.98 -16.21 -3.85
CA ALA A 82 3.79 -15.54 -4.36
C ALA A 82 4.00 -14.03 -4.61
N PHE A 83 4.97 -13.42 -3.93
CA PHE A 83 5.30 -12.01 -4.02
C PHE A 83 6.35 -11.70 -5.09
N LEU A 84 6.96 -12.73 -5.70
CA LEU A 84 7.99 -12.57 -6.72
C LEU A 84 7.40 -12.58 -8.13
N PRO A 85 7.98 -11.83 -9.08
CA PRO A 85 7.57 -11.86 -10.47
C PRO A 85 8.11 -13.12 -11.18
N ASP A 86 7.35 -13.64 -12.14
CA ASP A 86 7.79 -14.81 -12.95
C ASP A 86 8.84 -14.44 -14.02
N LYS A 87 9.23 -13.17 -14.12
CA LYS A 87 10.13 -12.62 -15.14
C LYS A 87 11.10 -11.62 -14.53
N PRO A 88 12.25 -11.37 -15.18
CA PRO A 88 13.16 -10.31 -14.75
C PRO A 88 12.50 -8.93 -14.74
N VAL A 89 12.69 -8.19 -13.66
CA VAL A 89 12.07 -6.87 -13.40
C VAL A 89 13.13 -5.80 -13.13
N SER A 90 12.80 -4.56 -13.49
CA SER A 90 13.60 -3.37 -13.15
C SER A 90 13.04 -2.65 -11.93
N VAL A 91 13.83 -1.78 -11.32
CA VAL A 91 13.36 -0.94 -10.21
C VAL A 91 12.14 -0.11 -10.65
N GLY A 92 11.11 -0.04 -9.80
CA GLY A 92 9.84 0.60 -10.07
C GLY A 92 8.87 -0.22 -10.94
N GLU A 93 9.32 -1.32 -11.56
CA GLU A 93 8.43 -2.25 -12.25
C GLU A 93 7.52 -2.94 -11.22
N HIS A 94 6.23 -3.06 -11.55
CA HIS A 94 5.21 -3.61 -10.67
C HIS A 94 4.53 -4.83 -11.30
N TRP A 95 4.09 -5.76 -10.45
CA TRP A 95 3.43 -6.98 -10.86
C TRP A 95 2.32 -7.35 -9.88
N LYS A 96 1.43 -8.26 -10.32
CA LYS A 96 0.42 -8.84 -9.43
C LYS A 96 1.08 -9.90 -8.56
N VAL A 97 0.81 -9.83 -7.26
CA VAL A 97 1.13 -10.91 -6.32
C VAL A 97 0.18 -12.09 -6.59
N LYS A 98 0.59 -13.31 -6.25
CA LYS A 98 -0.28 -14.50 -6.36
C LYS A 98 -1.17 -14.60 -5.10
N PRO A 99 -2.49 -14.78 -5.24
CA PRO A 99 -3.42 -14.81 -4.11
C PRO A 99 -3.09 -15.85 -3.02
N ASP A 100 -2.62 -17.03 -3.41
CA ASP A 100 -2.50 -18.18 -2.49
C ASP A 100 -1.51 -17.92 -1.34
N GLY A 101 -0.34 -17.34 -1.63
CA GLY A 101 0.65 -17.01 -0.59
C GLY A 101 0.19 -15.85 0.30
N ALA A 102 -0.47 -14.84 -0.27
CA ALA A 102 -1.04 -13.74 0.50
C ALA A 102 -2.15 -14.24 1.46
N LEU A 103 -3.04 -15.11 0.99
CA LEU A 103 -4.08 -15.73 1.81
C LEU A 103 -3.49 -16.57 2.94
N GLU A 104 -2.43 -17.34 2.69
CA GLU A 104 -1.81 -18.17 3.73
C GLU A 104 -1.19 -17.32 4.85
N LEU A 105 -0.57 -16.19 4.51
CA LEU A 105 -0.10 -15.22 5.51
C LEU A 105 -1.27 -14.57 6.25
N LEU A 106 -2.30 -14.11 5.54
CA LEU A 106 -3.47 -13.48 6.16
C LEU A 106 -4.22 -14.43 7.12
N ARG A 107 -4.21 -15.74 6.85
CA ARG A 107 -4.79 -16.75 7.76
C ARG A 107 -4.13 -16.78 9.13
N GLN A 108 -2.86 -16.41 9.21
CA GLN A 108 -2.16 -16.25 10.48
C GLN A 108 -2.77 -15.14 11.35
N LEU A 109 -3.27 -14.07 10.72
CA LEU A 109 -3.95 -12.96 11.42
C LEU A 109 -5.39 -13.35 11.80
N HIS A 110 -6.14 -13.95 10.87
CA HIS A 110 -7.54 -14.30 11.09
C HIS A 110 -7.91 -15.56 10.28
N PRO A 111 -8.68 -16.53 10.83
CA PRO A 111 -8.95 -17.81 10.15
C PRO A 111 -9.69 -17.68 8.81
N ASN A 112 -10.49 -16.63 8.65
CA ASN A 112 -11.31 -16.39 7.47
C ASN A 112 -10.94 -15.08 6.75
N PRO A 113 -9.77 -14.99 6.11
CA PRO A 113 -9.45 -13.84 5.28
C PRO A 113 -10.13 -13.97 3.91
N SER A 114 -10.48 -12.83 3.32
CA SER A 114 -11.02 -12.75 1.96
C SER A 114 -10.32 -11.65 1.18
N LEU A 115 -9.93 -11.98 -0.06
CA LEU A 115 -9.47 -10.99 -1.05
C LEU A 115 -10.64 -10.45 -1.90
N ASN A 116 -11.83 -11.04 -1.72
CA ASN A 116 -13.06 -10.61 -2.36
C ASN A 116 -13.85 -9.78 -1.35
N MET A 117 -13.71 -8.46 -1.43
CA MET A 117 -14.39 -7.54 -0.50
C MET A 117 -15.90 -7.62 -0.66
N HIS A 118 -16.60 -7.59 0.46
CA HIS A 118 -18.06 -7.70 0.49
C HIS A 118 -18.78 -6.43 -0.02
N ILE A 119 -18.19 -5.25 0.20
CA ILE A 119 -18.58 -4.00 -0.47
C ILE A 119 -17.60 -3.80 -1.62
N ASN A 120 -18.15 -3.71 -2.83
CA ASN A 120 -17.38 -3.67 -4.06
C ASN A 120 -17.95 -2.67 -5.05
N THR A 121 -17.24 -1.56 -5.25
CA THR A 121 -17.53 -0.56 -6.27
C THR A 121 -16.61 -0.65 -7.50
N GLY A 122 -15.78 -1.69 -7.58
CA GLY A 122 -14.88 -1.98 -8.71
C GLY A 122 -13.53 -1.26 -8.65
N ASP A 123 -13.28 -0.50 -7.60
CA ASP A 123 -12.02 0.17 -7.25
C ASP A 123 -11.40 -0.46 -5.99
N SER A 124 -10.10 -0.23 -5.75
CA SER A 124 -9.32 -0.73 -4.60
C SER A 124 -8.97 -2.23 -4.56
N TYR A 125 -9.26 -3.05 -5.58
CA TYR A 125 -8.92 -4.48 -5.54
C TYR A 125 -7.46 -4.80 -5.79
N GLY A 126 -7.03 -5.82 -5.04
CA GLY A 126 -5.96 -6.70 -5.45
C GLY A 126 -4.76 -6.62 -4.54
N LEU A 127 -3.67 -7.07 -5.13
CA LEU A 127 -2.43 -7.33 -4.44
C LEU A 127 -1.31 -7.12 -5.46
N TRP A 128 -0.55 -6.07 -5.23
CA TRP A 128 0.46 -5.57 -6.15
C TRP A 128 1.77 -5.42 -5.41
N ALA A 129 2.86 -5.74 -6.09
CA ALA A 129 4.22 -5.56 -5.61
C ALA A 129 5.03 -4.78 -6.64
N CYS A 130 6.12 -4.16 -6.20
CA CYS A 130 7.11 -3.56 -7.06
C CYS A 130 8.52 -3.75 -6.49
N LEU A 131 9.51 -3.82 -7.38
CA LEU A 131 10.91 -3.81 -6.97
C LEU A 131 11.29 -2.39 -6.56
N ARG A 132 11.56 -2.15 -5.28
CA ARG A 132 11.96 -0.82 -4.80
C ARG A 132 13.46 -0.61 -4.97
N ALA A 133 14.27 -1.61 -4.65
CA ALA A 133 15.72 -1.48 -4.65
C ALA A 133 16.44 -2.82 -4.72
N TYR A 134 17.70 -2.84 -5.18
CA TYR A 134 18.56 -4.00 -5.07
C TYR A 134 20.07 -3.65 -5.07
N ASN A 135 20.87 -4.58 -4.56
CA ASN A 135 22.32 -4.68 -4.77
C ASN A 135 22.66 -6.16 -5.08
N ASP A 136 23.94 -6.53 -5.09
CA ASP A 136 24.36 -7.90 -5.39
C ASP A 136 23.83 -8.95 -4.39
N GLU A 137 23.65 -8.57 -3.12
CA GLU A 137 23.21 -9.48 -2.06
C GLU A 137 21.72 -9.42 -1.75
N PHE A 138 21.08 -8.25 -1.84
CA PHE A 138 19.71 -8.03 -1.38
C PHE A 138 18.82 -7.40 -2.45
N ALA A 139 17.54 -7.75 -2.42
CA ALA A 139 16.48 -7.02 -3.12
C ALA A 139 15.35 -6.70 -2.16
N ASP A 140 14.83 -5.48 -2.22
CA ASP A 140 13.69 -5.00 -1.44
C ASP A 140 12.47 -4.83 -2.35
N ILE A 141 11.42 -5.58 -2.01
CA ILE A 141 10.15 -5.63 -2.72
C ILE A 141 9.10 -5.00 -1.82
N MET A 142 8.51 -3.89 -2.28
CA MET A 142 7.35 -3.29 -1.60
C MET A 142 6.06 -3.88 -2.17
N PHE A 143 5.05 -4.04 -1.32
CA PHE A 143 3.75 -4.53 -1.76
C PHE A 143 2.59 -3.92 -0.99
N ARG A 144 1.40 -4.01 -1.60
CA ARG A 144 0.12 -3.62 -1.03
C ARG A 144 -0.89 -4.75 -1.26
N ILE A 145 -1.67 -5.10 -0.23
CA ILE A 145 -2.71 -6.14 -0.31
C ILE A 145 -3.99 -5.59 0.28
N HIS A 146 -5.08 -5.63 -0.49
CA HIS A 146 -6.41 -5.34 0.03
C HIS A 146 -7.14 -6.64 0.37
N ALA A 147 -7.56 -6.76 1.63
CA ALA A 147 -8.25 -7.93 2.15
C ALA A 147 -9.22 -7.52 3.27
N GLU A 148 -10.16 -8.42 3.59
CA GLU A 148 -11.03 -8.32 4.75
C GLU A 148 -11.00 -9.61 5.57
N PHE A 149 -11.47 -9.52 6.81
CA PHE A 149 -11.67 -10.65 7.71
C PHE A 149 -13.17 -10.86 7.96
N ILE A 150 -13.63 -12.09 7.71
CA ILE A 150 -15.04 -12.46 7.80
C ILE A 150 -15.33 -13.06 9.18
N PHE A 151 -16.21 -12.40 9.91
CA PHE A 151 -16.79 -12.88 11.17
C PHE A 151 -18.14 -13.56 10.92
N GLU A 152 -18.65 -14.26 11.93
CA GLU A 152 -19.98 -14.89 11.86
C GLU A 152 -21.09 -13.86 11.59
N ASP A 153 -21.03 -12.71 12.26
CA ASP A 153 -22.02 -11.64 12.17
C ASP A 153 -21.46 -10.36 11.54
N GLY A 154 -20.42 -10.43 10.70
CA GLY A 154 -19.91 -9.24 10.03
C GLY A 154 -18.57 -9.35 9.34
N TRP A 155 -18.00 -8.19 9.03
CA TRP A 155 -16.72 -8.02 8.34
C TRP A 155 -15.88 -6.97 9.04
N PHE A 156 -14.57 -7.20 9.08
CA PHE A 156 -13.55 -6.22 9.39
C PHE A 156 -12.70 -6.00 8.14
N THR A 157 -12.68 -4.77 7.68
CA THR A 157 -11.98 -4.34 6.47
C THR A 157 -10.88 -3.37 6.90
N PRO A 158 -9.65 -3.83 7.15
CA PRO A 158 -8.56 -2.91 7.41
C PRO A 158 -8.24 -2.11 6.15
N SER A 159 -7.56 -0.98 6.34
CA SER A 159 -6.80 -0.37 5.24
C SER A 159 -5.88 -1.40 4.60
N GLN A 160 -5.55 -1.20 3.33
CA GLN A 160 -4.67 -2.10 2.59
C GLN A 160 -3.36 -2.28 3.33
N PHE A 161 -3.02 -3.55 3.57
CA PHE A 161 -1.75 -3.91 4.16
C PHE A 161 -0.61 -3.37 3.28
N ALA A 162 0.35 -2.71 3.90
CA ALA A 162 1.61 -2.30 3.30
C ALA A 162 2.73 -3.18 3.84
N GLY A 163 3.69 -3.53 2.99
CA GLY A 163 4.78 -4.38 3.43
C GLY A 163 6.05 -4.30 2.61
N HIS A 164 7.09 -4.87 3.19
CA HIS A 164 8.39 -5.09 2.58
C HIS A 164 8.71 -6.57 2.64
N LEU A 165 9.25 -7.10 1.54
CA LEU A 165 9.89 -8.40 1.48
C LEU A 165 11.33 -8.18 1.00
N VAL A 166 12.28 -8.39 1.91
CA VAL A 166 13.71 -8.33 1.60
C VAL A 166 14.20 -9.76 1.44
N ILE A 167 14.73 -10.06 0.27
CA ILE A 167 15.34 -11.36 -0.02
C ILE A 167 16.86 -11.22 -0.08
N ASN A 168 17.57 -12.20 0.46
CA ASN A 168 18.98 -12.40 0.15
C ASN A 168 19.07 -13.15 -1.17
N ARG A 169 19.59 -12.51 -2.21
CA ARG A 169 19.70 -13.01 -3.58
C ARG A 169 20.79 -14.07 -3.74
N VAL A 170 21.79 -14.09 -2.86
CA VAL A 170 22.89 -15.06 -2.88
C VAL A 170 22.49 -16.35 -2.17
N LYS A 171 21.81 -16.23 -1.04
CA LYS A 171 21.31 -17.35 -0.24
C LYS A 171 19.91 -17.82 -0.65
N GLU A 172 19.26 -17.05 -1.53
CA GLU A 172 17.88 -17.25 -1.98
C GLU A 172 16.91 -17.45 -0.80
N ASN A 173 16.98 -16.62 0.23
CA ASN A 173 16.10 -16.72 1.40
C ASN A 173 15.47 -15.39 1.78
N VAL A 174 14.42 -15.45 2.61
CA VAL A 174 13.80 -14.26 3.18
C VAL A 174 14.70 -13.73 4.30
N ALA A 175 15.23 -12.52 4.11
CA ALA A 175 16.07 -11.86 5.10
C ALA A 175 15.24 -11.02 6.07
N PHE A 176 14.19 -10.37 5.56
CA PHE A 176 13.24 -9.60 6.35
C PHE A 176 11.87 -9.59 5.68
N PHE A 177 10.81 -9.63 6.48
CA PHE A 177 9.45 -9.50 6.02
C PHE A 177 8.64 -8.67 7.02
N VAL A 178 7.84 -7.75 6.51
CA VAL A 178 6.79 -7.08 7.28
C VAL A 178 5.57 -6.88 6.41
N MET A 179 4.39 -7.12 6.96
CA MET A 179 3.10 -6.78 6.37
C MET A 179 2.22 -6.20 7.47
N ARG A 180 1.79 -4.95 7.33
CA ARG A 180 1.03 -4.26 8.37
C ARG A 180 -0.05 -3.37 7.80
N VAL A 181 -1.10 -3.17 8.59
CA VAL A 181 -2.07 -2.10 8.34
C VAL A 181 -1.37 -0.77 8.64
N PRO A 182 -1.32 0.18 7.70
CA PRO A 182 -0.74 1.49 7.93
C PRO A 182 -1.40 2.24 9.11
N GLY A 183 -0.66 3.20 9.67
CA GLY A 183 -1.22 4.17 10.60
C GLY A 183 -2.09 5.20 9.89
N GLY A 184 -2.92 5.91 10.64
CA GLY A 184 -3.83 6.92 10.13
C GLY A 184 -4.80 7.39 11.21
N PRO A 185 -5.63 8.40 10.92
CA PRO A 185 -6.72 8.81 11.82
C PRO A 185 -7.77 7.71 12.01
N VAL A 186 -8.00 6.94 10.94
CA VAL A 186 -8.72 5.67 10.87
C VAL A 186 -7.88 4.70 10.06
N ASN A 187 -8.03 3.40 10.28
CA ASN A 187 -7.34 2.38 9.50
C ASN A 187 -8.11 1.06 9.35
N PHE A 188 -9.40 1.06 9.68
CA PHE A 188 -10.31 -0.02 9.35
C PHE A 188 -11.75 0.46 9.30
N ASP A 189 -12.53 -0.24 8.49
CA ASP A 189 -13.98 -0.25 8.51
C ASP A 189 -14.50 -1.58 9.02
N PHE A 190 -15.71 -1.56 9.55
CA PHE A 190 -16.43 -2.75 9.91
C PHE A 190 -17.89 -2.66 9.54
N ASN A 191 -18.46 -3.83 9.30
CA ASN A 191 -19.84 -3.99 8.93
C ASN A 191 -20.43 -5.16 9.70
N ARG A 192 -21.32 -4.88 10.65
CA ARG A 192 -21.99 -5.90 11.47
C ARG A 192 -23.41 -6.14 11.00
N ILE A 193 -23.79 -7.41 10.89
CA ILE A 193 -25.16 -7.86 10.67
C ILE A 193 -25.86 -7.97 12.02
N THR A 194 -27.03 -7.36 12.14
CA THR A 194 -27.87 -7.44 13.34
C THR A 194 -29.31 -7.81 12.96
N PRO A 195 -30.16 -8.24 13.91
CA PRO A 195 -31.56 -8.56 13.62
C PRO A 195 -32.37 -7.40 13.01
N ILE A 196 -31.94 -6.16 13.22
CA ILE A 196 -32.64 -4.94 12.76
C ILE A 196 -31.97 -4.30 11.53
N GLY A 197 -30.91 -4.91 10.99
CA GLY A 197 -30.21 -4.41 9.81
C GLY A 197 -28.69 -4.41 9.97
N ARG A 198 -28.04 -3.60 9.13
CA ARG A 198 -26.58 -3.51 9.07
C ARG A 198 -26.07 -2.28 9.81
N ILE A 199 -25.06 -2.47 10.66
CA ILE A 199 -24.32 -1.40 11.31
C ILE A 199 -22.97 -1.29 10.61
N ALA A 200 -22.68 -0.13 10.03
CA ALA A 200 -21.36 0.21 9.52
C ALA A 200 -20.65 1.16 10.49
N GLY A 201 -19.33 1.09 10.54
CA GLY A 201 -18.53 2.03 11.30
C GLY A 201 -17.05 1.88 10.99
N MET A 202 -16.27 2.86 11.43
CA MET A 202 -14.83 2.94 11.20
C MET A 202 -14.11 3.09 12.53
N GLY A 203 -12.82 2.77 12.55
CA GLY A 203 -12.01 2.94 13.73
C GLY A 203 -10.52 2.87 13.46
N PHE A 204 -9.78 2.78 14.56
CA PHE A 204 -8.32 2.68 14.52
C PHE A 204 -7.84 1.50 15.37
N CYS A 205 -6.97 0.68 14.79
CA CYS A 205 -6.22 -0.35 15.47
C CYS A 205 -4.73 0.00 15.39
N SER A 206 -4.08 0.17 16.54
CA SER A 206 -2.68 0.61 16.59
C SER A 206 -1.69 -0.38 16.01
N GLN A 207 -2.07 -1.65 15.89
CA GLN A 207 -1.21 -2.69 15.34
C GLN A 207 -2.04 -3.83 14.77
N VAL A 208 -1.86 -4.08 13.47
CA VAL A 208 -2.23 -5.33 12.80
C VAL A 208 -1.05 -5.64 11.88
N GLU A 209 -0.22 -6.61 12.25
CA GLU A 209 1.10 -6.81 11.64
C GLU A 209 1.52 -8.28 11.61
N LEU A 210 2.19 -8.70 10.55
CA LEU A 210 3.04 -9.88 10.48
C LEU A 210 4.49 -9.43 10.26
N ARG A 211 5.45 -10.09 10.93
CA ARG A 211 6.88 -9.77 10.84
C ARG A 211 7.77 -11.00 10.91
N ALA A 212 8.84 -11.02 10.11
CA ALA A 212 9.96 -11.96 10.22
C ALA A 212 11.30 -11.24 10.01
N GLY A 213 12.36 -11.69 10.68
CA GLY A 213 13.68 -11.06 10.63
C GLY A 213 13.78 -9.76 11.42
N THR A 214 14.90 -9.05 11.26
CA THR A 214 15.22 -7.82 12.00
C THR A 214 15.12 -6.60 11.08
N GLN A 215 14.44 -5.55 11.55
CA GLN A 215 14.17 -4.34 10.77
C GLN A 215 15.44 -3.53 10.48
N ASP A 216 16.41 -3.55 11.39
CA ASP A 216 17.71 -2.87 11.27
C ASP A 216 18.44 -3.22 9.96
N LEU A 217 18.17 -4.40 9.40
CA LEU A 217 18.71 -4.83 8.10
C LEU A 217 18.41 -3.81 6.99
N LEU A 218 17.22 -3.20 6.98
CA LEU A 218 16.85 -2.24 5.93
C LEU A 218 17.62 -0.92 6.01
N GLU A 219 18.04 -0.52 7.21
CA GLU A 219 18.73 0.75 7.45
C GLU A 219 20.21 0.66 7.07
N ASP A 220 20.78 -0.54 7.12
CA ASP A 220 22.21 -0.79 6.88
C ASP A 220 22.54 -1.19 5.42
N ILE A 221 21.54 -1.45 4.57
CA ILE A 221 21.78 -1.87 3.18
C ILE A 221 22.02 -0.67 2.27
N GLU A 222 23.21 -0.61 1.67
CA GLU A 222 23.49 0.26 0.52
C GLU A 222 23.02 -0.41 -0.77
N PHE A 223 21.97 0.14 -1.37
CA PHE A 223 21.43 -0.33 -2.64
C PHE A 223 22.18 0.29 -3.83
N VAL A 224 22.45 -0.52 -4.85
CA VAL A 224 23.08 -0.08 -6.10
C VAL A 224 22.09 0.65 -6.99
N GLU A 225 20.85 0.15 -7.04
CA GLU A 225 19.76 0.78 -7.77
C GLU A 225 18.54 0.84 -6.85
N SER A 226 17.87 2.01 -6.79
CA SER A 226 16.71 2.18 -5.93
C SER A 226 15.80 3.33 -6.39
N ILE A 227 14.53 3.23 -6.02
CA ILE A 227 13.61 4.37 -5.92
C ILE A 227 13.31 4.66 -4.45
N THR A 228 12.87 5.88 -4.19
CA THR A 228 12.42 6.28 -2.85
C THR A 228 11.19 5.46 -2.45
N GLN A 229 11.00 5.29 -1.12
CA GLN A 229 9.79 4.65 -0.60
C GLN A 229 8.52 5.34 -1.10
N ALA A 230 8.49 6.68 -1.10
CA ALA A 230 7.35 7.46 -1.61
C ALA A 230 7.07 7.20 -3.10
N ALA A 231 8.10 7.04 -3.93
CA ALA A 231 7.93 6.72 -5.35
C ALA A 231 7.38 5.29 -5.57
N ALA A 232 7.81 4.32 -4.75
CA ALA A 232 7.28 2.96 -4.78
C ALA A 232 5.82 2.91 -4.29
N GLU A 233 5.51 3.57 -3.18
CA GLU A 233 4.13 3.73 -2.66
C GLU A 233 3.23 4.39 -3.70
N ARG A 234 3.72 5.44 -4.37
CA ARG A 234 3.01 6.12 -5.46
C ARG A 234 2.75 5.18 -6.64
N THR A 235 3.71 4.36 -7.01
CA THR A 235 3.55 3.38 -8.10
C THR A 235 2.48 2.34 -7.75
N LEU A 236 2.49 1.84 -6.51
CA LEU A 236 1.53 0.85 -6.03
C LEU A 236 0.12 1.45 -5.91
N ILE A 237 -0.04 2.62 -5.27
CA ILE A 237 -1.37 3.21 -5.01
C ILE A 237 -2.14 3.53 -6.31
N LEU A 238 -1.42 3.87 -7.39
CA LEU A 238 -1.99 4.09 -8.73
C LEU A 238 -2.64 2.84 -9.34
N ARG A 239 -2.31 1.64 -8.84
CA ARG A 239 -2.94 0.38 -9.24
C ARG A 239 -4.30 0.16 -8.58
N PHE A 240 -4.54 0.80 -7.44
CA PHE A 240 -5.74 0.62 -6.64
C PHE A 240 -6.76 1.72 -6.86
N TYR A 241 -6.31 2.97 -6.98
CA TYR A 241 -7.18 4.14 -6.94
C TYR A 241 -7.03 4.99 -8.19
N LYS A 242 -8.08 5.06 -9.02
CA LYS A 242 -8.08 5.94 -10.21
C LYS A 242 -8.07 7.43 -9.84
N SER A 243 -8.64 7.79 -8.68
CA SER A 243 -8.57 9.15 -8.11
C SER A 243 -7.13 9.64 -7.97
N GLN A 244 -6.19 8.71 -7.76
CA GLN A 244 -4.78 9.02 -7.64
C GLN A 244 -4.13 9.43 -8.97
N GLN A 245 -4.79 9.22 -10.11
CA GLN A 245 -4.33 9.69 -11.43
C GLN A 245 -4.77 11.12 -11.72
N ILE A 246 -5.65 11.70 -10.89
CA ILE A 246 -6.08 13.09 -11.01
C ILE A 246 -4.90 14.00 -10.67
N ASN A 247 -4.73 15.06 -11.47
CA ASN A 247 -3.79 16.12 -11.15
C ASN A 247 -4.38 17.01 -10.04
N TRP A 248 -4.09 16.66 -8.80
CA TRP A 248 -4.51 17.42 -7.62
C TRP A 248 -3.76 18.74 -7.56
N ILE A 249 -4.51 19.84 -7.66
CA ILE A 249 -4.01 21.21 -7.54
C ILE A 249 -4.60 21.86 -6.30
N GLN A 250 -3.86 22.78 -5.69
CA GLN A 250 -4.36 23.50 -4.52
C GLN A 250 -5.52 24.42 -4.92
N PRO A 251 -6.54 24.61 -4.05
CA PRO A 251 -7.74 25.37 -4.41
C PRO A 251 -7.49 26.80 -4.92
N ASP A 252 -6.47 27.47 -4.41
CA ASP A 252 -6.05 28.81 -4.84
C ASP A 252 -5.52 28.84 -6.28
N GLN A 253 -4.79 27.81 -6.69
CA GLN A 253 -4.27 27.65 -8.05
C GLN A 253 -5.38 27.39 -9.08
N VAL A 254 -6.49 26.75 -8.66
CA VAL A 254 -7.63 26.44 -9.54
C VAL A 254 -8.20 27.73 -10.14
N LEU A 255 -8.35 28.78 -9.33
CA LEU A 255 -8.95 30.05 -9.76
C LEU A 255 -8.07 30.76 -10.80
N GLU A 256 -6.75 30.76 -10.58
CA GLU A 256 -5.79 31.33 -11.52
C GLU A 256 -5.80 30.56 -12.84
N MET A 257 -5.73 29.22 -12.79
CA MET A 257 -5.78 28.36 -13.96
C MET A 257 -7.07 28.55 -14.76
N ALA A 258 -8.22 28.60 -14.10
CA ALA A 258 -9.51 28.81 -14.75
C ALA A 258 -9.56 30.16 -15.49
N ARG A 259 -9.04 31.22 -14.87
CA ARG A 259 -8.97 32.56 -15.48
C ARG A 259 -8.03 32.58 -16.69
N VAL A 260 -6.83 32.01 -16.57
CA VAL A 260 -5.85 31.96 -17.68
C VAL A 260 -6.38 31.12 -18.84
N GLN A 261 -7.00 29.97 -18.54
CA GLN A 261 -7.52 29.06 -19.56
C GLN A 261 -8.91 29.44 -20.09
N GLN A 262 -9.56 30.47 -19.52
CA GLN A 262 -10.93 30.88 -19.84
C GLN A 262 -11.93 29.71 -19.78
N LYS A 263 -11.78 28.85 -18.76
CA LYS A 263 -12.63 27.67 -18.56
C LYS A 263 -13.50 27.83 -17.30
N PRO A 264 -14.76 27.38 -17.33
CA PRO A 264 -15.59 27.32 -16.13
C PRO A 264 -15.02 26.31 -15.14
N ILE A 265 -15.24 26.55 -13.84
CA ILE A 265 -14.91 25.62 -12.77
C ILE A 265 -16.12 24.71 -12.53
N HIS A 266 -15.91 23.41 -12.54
CA HIS A 266 -16.87 22.43 -12.05
C HIS A 266 -16.42 21.99 -10.66
N ALA A 267 -17.25 22.20 -9.65
CA ALA A 267 -16.98 21.76 -8.29
C ALA A 267 -17.79 20.50 -7.97
N ILE A 268 -17.11 19.46 -7.50
CA ILE A 268 -17.73 18.23 -6.98
C ILE A 268 -17.39 18.19 -5.49
N SER A 269 -18.42 18.06 -4.65
CA SER A 269 -18.25 17.79 -3.23
C SER A 269 -18.55 16.31 -3.01
N ILE A 270 -17.63 15.65 -2.30
CA ILE A 270 -17.71 14.25 -1.91
C ILE A 270 -17.59 14.18 -0.40
N ASP A 271 -18.22 13.17 0.19
CA ASP A 271 -18.06 12.81 1.59
C ASP A 271 -17.25 11.50 1.65
N GLY A 272 -16.22 11.47 2.48
CA GLY A 272 -15.28 10.35 2.59
C GLY A 272 -13.94 10.52 1.84
N PRO A 273 -12.94 9.71 2.20
CA PRO A 273 -11.60 9.79 1.62
C PRO A 273 -11.57 9.27 0.18
N LEU A 274 -10.66 9.82 -0.62
CA LEU A 274 -10.40 9.36 -2.00
C LEU A 274 -9.29 8.31 -2.11
N VAL A 275 -8.75 7.94 -0.95
CA VAL A 275 -7.66 6.99 -0.75
C VAL A 275 -7.97 6.11 0.45
N ASP A 276 -7.13 5.12 0.62
CA ASP A 276 -7.16 4.16 1.71
C ASP A 276 -6.94 4.80 3.09
N GLU A 277 -8.00 5.25 3.73
CA GLU A 277 -8.00 5.60 5.17
C GLU A 277 -8.85 4.60 5.95
N SER A 278 -9.97 4.17 5.36
CA SER A 278 -10.77 2.99 5.70
C SER A 278 -11.72 2.78 4.49
N CYS A 279 -12.16 1.54 4.18
CA CYS A 279 -12.96 1.23 2.98
C CYS A 279 -14.48 1.17 3.20
#